data_AF-A0A7K5S406-F1
#
_entry.id   AF-A0A7K5S406-F1
#
_cell.length_a   1.000
_cell.length_b   1.000
_cell.length_c   1.000
_cell.angle_alpha   90.00
_cell.angle_beta   90.00
_cell.angle_gamma   90.00
#
_symmetry.space_group_name_H-M   'P 1'
#
loop_
_entity.id
_entity.type
_entity.pdbx_description
1 polymer ?
#
loop_
_entity_poly.entity_id
_entity_poly.type
_entity_poly.pdbx_seq_one_letter_code
_entity_poly.pdbx_strand_id
1 'polypeptide(L)'
;EMYEYENRLKTFTKWPFQENCKCTPENMAKAGFIHCPSANEPDVAKCFFCLLELEGWEPNHDPWEEHAKRHTCDFLSLSKPFDELTMEEY
;
A
#
# COMPACT_ATOMS: atom_id res chain seq x y z
N GLU A 1 -8.74 8.89 7.40
CA GLU A 1 -7.38 8.85 7.97
C GLU A 1 -6.34 8.22 7.04
N MET A 2 -6.60 7.07 6.40
CA MET A 2 -5.60 6.38 5.55
C MET A 2 -5.36 6.99 4.16
N TYR A 3 -6.03 8.10 3.83
CA TYR A 3 -5.75 8.86 2.62
C TYR A 3 -4.39 9.56 2.69
N GLU A 4 -3.97 10.00 3.89
CA GLU A 4 -2.64 10.55 4.14
C GLU A 4 -1.59 9.43 4.03
N TYR A 5 -0.54 9.68 3.25
CA TYR A 5 0.56 8.73 3.05
C TYR A 5 1.23 8.31 4.37
N GLU A 6 1.50 9.26 5.25
CA GLU A 6 2.19 9.03 6.52
C GLU A 6 1.44 8.07 7.44
N ASN A 7 0.10 8.09 7.40
CA ASN A 7 -0.70 7.18 8.22
C ASN A 7 -0.62 5.75 7.70
N ARG A 8 -0.54 5.55 6.38
CA ARG A 8 -0.29 4.23 5.80
C ARG A 8 1.10 3.73 6.14
N LEU A 9 2.12 4.57 6.00
CA LEU A 9 3.50 4.21 6.30
C LEU A 9 3.68 3.72 7.74
N LYS A 10 3.06 4.42 8.71
CA LYS A 10 3.12 4.07 10.15
C LYS A 10 2.56 2.68 10.48
N THR A 11 1.78 2.06 9.59
CA THR A 11 1.24 0.70 9.83
C THR A 11 2.33 -0.37 9.75
N PHE A 12 3.39 -0.15 8.96
CA PHE A 12 4.47 -1.11 8.70
C PHE A 12 5.50 -1.15 9.83
N THR A 13 5.10 -1.59 11.02
CA THR A 13 5.97 -1.59 12.23
C THR A 13 6.95 -2.76 12.29
N LYS A 14 6.58 -3.94 11.76
CA LYS A 14 7.39 -5.16 11.76
C LYS A 14 7.49 -5.78 10.36
N TRP A 15 7.50 -4.93 9.34
CA TRP A 15 7.58 -5.38 7.97
C TRP A 15 8.96 -5.98 7.68
N PRO A 16 9.05 -7.20 7.10
CA PRO A 16 10.31 -7.91 6.94
C PRO A 16 11.19 -7.35 5.81
N PHE A 17 10.61 -6.67 4.83
CA PHE A 17 11.33 -6.20 3.63
C PHE A 17 11.71 -4.73 3.77
N GLN A 18 12.99 -4.47 4.01
CA GLN A 18 13.53 -3.13 4.25
C GLN A 18 14.45 -2.71 3.10
N GLU A 19 15.64 -2.18 3.39
CA GLU A 19 16.64 -1.79 2.42
C GLU A 19 16.93 -2.90 1.38
N ASN A 20 17.14 -2.50 0.13
CA ASN A 20 17.38 -3.38 -1.04
C ASN A 20 16.18 -4.24 -1.52
N CYS A 21 14.97 -4.01 -0.99
CA CYS A 21 13.74 -4.60 -1.51
C CYS A 21 12.95 -3.58 -2.35
N LYS A 22 12.07 -4.06 -3.24
CA LYS A 22 11.06 -3.25 -3.91
C LYS A 22 9.82 -3.05 -3.05
N CYS A 23 9.43 -4.08 -2.29
CA CYS A 23 8.29 -4.05 -1.37
C CYS A 23 8.64 -3.43 -0.01
N THR A 24 9.37 -2.31 0.01
CA THR A 24 9.65 -1.58 1.26
C THR A 24 8.38 -0.95 1.83
N PRO A 25 8.32 -0.60 3.14
CA PRO A 25 7.20 0.11 3.73
C PRO A 25 6.75 1.35 2.94
N GLU A 26 7.71 2.13 2.43
CA GLU A 26 7.46 3.34 1.65
C GLU A 26 6.77 3.01 0.33
N ASN A 27 7.25 1.99 -0.39
CA ASN A 27 6.66 1.61 -1.68
C ASN A 27 5.29 0.94 -1.49
N MET A 28 5.12 0.15 -0.43
CA MET A 28 3.84 -0.42 -0.04
C MET A 28 2.81 0.69 0.26
N ALA A 29 3.18 1.67 1.09
CA ALA A 29 2.32 2.80 1.42
C ALA A 29 2.01 3.71 0.21
N LYS A 30 2.98 3.91 -0.71
CA LYS A 30 2.75 4.63 -1.97
C LYS A 30 1.73 3.92 -2.86
N ALA A 31 1.77 2.60 -2.94
CA ALA A 31 0.80 1.78 -3.68
C ALA A 31 -0.57 1.64 -2.96
N GLY A 32 -0.78 2.35 -1.85
CA GLY A 32 -2.04 2.37 -1.11
C GLY A 32 -2.20 1.23 -0.10
N PHE A 33 -1.16 0.43 0.15
CA PHE A 33 -1.23 -0.64 1.14
C PHE A 33 -1.03 -0.14 2.57
N ILE A 34 -1.69 -0.83 3.50
CA ILE A 34 -1.47 -0.79 4.94
C ILE A 34 -1.12 -2.20 5.44
N HIS A 35 -0.26 -2.30 6.44
CA HIS A 35 0.10 -3.58 7.07
C HIS A 35 -1.01 -4.04 8.01
N CYS A 36 -1.50 -5.26 7.82
CA CYS A 36 -2.58 -5.87 8.60
C CYS A 36 -2.17 -7.27 9.11
N PRO A 37 -1.10 -7.40 9.91
CA PRO A 37 -0.56 -8.70 10.29
C PRO A 37 -1.47 -9.45 11.26
N SER A 38 -1.51 -10.77 11.12
CA SER A 38 -2.07 -11.70 12.10
C SER A 38 -0.95 -12.60 12.66
N ALA A 39 -1.27 -13.42 13.67
CA ALA A 39 -0.28 -14.36 14.23
C ALA A 39 0.19 -15.41 13.20
N ASN A 40 -0.65 -15.75 12.22
CA ASN A 40 -0.36 -16.74 11.19
C ASN A 40 0.05 -16.11 9.85
N GLU A 41 -0.28 -14.83 9.65
CA GLU A 41 -0.09 -14.13 8.38
C GLU A 41 0.66 -12.80 8.66
N PRO A 42 1.99 -12.86 8.88
CA PRO A 42 2.75 -11.72 9.37
C PRO A 42 2.98 -10.62 8.33
N ASP A 43 2.78 -10.90 7.04
CA ASP A 43 3.05 -10.01 5.90
C ASP A 43 1.79 -9.64 5.10
N VAL A 44 0.59 -9.84 5.65
CA VAL A 44 -0.65 -9.38 5.00
C VAL A 44 -0.65 -7.86 4.87
N ALA A 45 -0.88 -7.38 3.66
CA ALA A 45 -1.07 -5.99 3.34
C ALA A 45 -2.40 -5.77 2.62
N LYS A 46 -3.13 -4.73 3.00
CA LYS A 46 -4.44 -4.40 2.45
C LYS A 46 -4.44 -3.02 1.83
N CYS A 47 -5.01 -2.85 0.64
CA CYS A 47 -5.26 -1.53 0.11
C CYS A 47 -6.33 -0.81 0.95
N PHE A 48 -6.05 0.40 1.41
CA PHE A 48 -7.02 1.16 2.21
C PHE A 48 -8.27 1.58 1.44
N PHE A 49 -8.19 1.62 0.10
CA PHE A 49 -9.23 2.13 -0.79
C PHE A 49 -10.08 1.00 -1.40
N CYS A 50 -9.47 0.10 -2.17
CA CYS A 50 -10.18 -1.00 -2.83
C CYS A 50 -10.30 -2.27 -1.97
N LEU A 51 -9.67 -2.29 -0.79
CA LEU A 51 -9.68 -3.41 0.16
C LEU A 51 -9.03 -4.71 -0.35
N LEU A 52 -8.30 -4.68 -1.47
CA LEU A 52 -7.49 -5.81 -1.93
C LEU A 52 -6.47 -6.20 -0.85
N GLU A 53 -6.52 -7.46 -0.41
CA GLU A 53 -5.56 -8.05 0.53
C GLU A 53 -4.57 -8.95 -0.20
N LEU A 54 -3.28 -8.81 0.10
CA LEU A 54 -2.19 -9.60 -0.46
C LEU A 54 -1.22 -10.05 0.64
N GLU A 55 -0.73 -11.27 0.52
CA GLU A 55 0.28 -11.90 1.39
C GLU A 55 1.33 -12.63 0.52
N GLY A 56 2.38 -13.16 1.15
CA GLY A 56 3.45 -13.88 0.46
C GLY A 56 4.35 -12.94 -0.34
N TRP A 57 4.67 -11.79 0.23
CA TRP A 57 5.51 -10.79 -0.42
C TRP A 57 6.95 -11.30 -0.56
N GLU A 58 7.59 -10.97 -1.69
CA GLU A 58 9.00 -11.27 -1.94
C GLU A 58 9.76 -9.96 -2.18
N PRO A 59 11.08 -9.90 -1.88
CA PRO A 59 11.89 -8.68 -1.99
C PRO A 59 11.82 -7.97 -3.34
N ASN A 60 11.58 -8.69 -4.43
CA ASN A 60 11.53 -8.18 -5.81
C ASN A 60 10.11 -7.78 -6.27
N HIS A 61 9.07 -8.01 -5.47
CA HIS A 61 7.71 -7.62 -5.82
C HIS A 61 7.54 -6.11 -5.72
N ASP A 62 7.06 -5.50 -6.81
CA ASP A 62 6.71 -4.07 -6.83
C ASP A 62 5.25 -3.89 -6.39
N PRO A 63 4.98 -3.21 -5.26
CA PRO A 63 3.62 -3.13 -4.71
C PRO A 63 2.62 -2.47 -5.67
N TRP A 64 3.06 -1.48 -6.44
CA TRP A 64 2.18 -0.79 -7.39
C TRP A 64 1.77 -1.73 -8.52
N GLU A 65 2.74 -2.44 -9.09
CA GLU A 65 2.46 -3.44 -10.13
C GLU A 65 1.59 -4.57 -9.61
N GLU A 66 1.90 -5.11 -8.42
CA GLU A 66 1.15 -6.22 -7.83
C GLU A 66 -0.31 -5.83 -7.55
N HIS A 67 -0.55 -4.58 -7.16
CA HIS A 67 -1.89 -4.02 -6.99
C HIS A 67 -2.61 -3.87 -8.34
N ALA A 68 -1.99 -3.19 -9.31
CA ALA A 68 -2.59 -2.94 -10.62
C ALA A 68 -2.91 -4.23 -11.40
N LYS A 69 -2.10 -5.29 -11.24
CA LYS A 69 -2.31 -6.60 -11.87
C LYS A 69 -3.54 -7.33 -11.32
N ARG A 70 -3.92 -7.10 -10.06
CA ARG A 70 -4.94 -7.90 -9.36
C ARG A 70 -6.30 -7.21 -9.27
N HIS A 71 -6.35 -5.88 -9.29
CA HIS A 71 -7.62 -5.16 -9.20
C HIS A 71 -7.54 -3.77 -9.85
N THR A 72 -8.64 -3.32 -10.46
CA THR A 72 -8.79 -1.94 -10.91
C THR A 72 -9.09 -1.04 -9.72
N CYS A 73 -8.14 -0.19 -9.31
CA CYS A 73 -8.26 0.65 -8.12
C CYS A 73 -8.15 2.13 -8.50
N ASP A 74 -9.19 2.92 -8.21
CA ASP A 74 -9.23 4.35 -8.57
C ASP A 74 -8.13 5.14 -7.86
N PHE A 75 -7.71 4.71 -6.67
CA PHE A 75 -6.56 5.30 -5.96
C PHE A 75 -5.28 5.26 -6.80
N LEU A 76 -5.02 4.20 -7.57
CA LEU A 76 -3.85 4.11 -8.45
C LEU A 76 -3.96 5.03 -9.68
N SER A 77 -5.15 5.53 -9.97
CA SER A 77 -5.42 6.38 -11.13
C SER A 77 -5.42 7.88 -10.79
N LEU A 78 -5.21 8.23 -9.52
CA LEU A 78 -5.11 9.62 -9.09
C LEU A 78 -3.88 10.29 -9.71
N SER A 79 -4.09 11.41 -10.40
CA SER A 79 -3.05 12.16 -11.09
C SER A 79 -2.18 13.02 -10.14
N LYS A 80 -2.66 13.23 -8.91
CA LYS A 80 -1.98 13.96 -7.86
C LYS A 80 -2.24 13.31 -6.49
N PRO A 81 -1.37 13.54 -5.49
CA PRO A 81 -1.58 13.05 -4.13
C PRO A 81 -2.96 13.45 -3.61
N PHE A 82 -3.57 12.58 -2.82
CA PHE A 82 -4.91 12.83 -2.28
C PHE A 82 -5.00 14.15 -1.50
N ASP A 83 -3.92 14.49 -0.78
CA ASP A 83 -3.82 15.72 0.02
C ASP A 83 -3.80 17.00 -0.83
N GLU A 84 -3.69 16.87 -2.16
CA GLU A 84 -3.68 17.96 -3.14
C GLU A 84 -4.95 17.98 -4.03
N LEU A 85 -5.90 17.07 -3.79
CA LEU A 85 -7.19 17.09 -4.48
C LEU A 85 -8.00 18.29 -4.01
N THR A 86 -8.60 19.00 -4.97
CA THR A 86 -9.59 20.04 -4.68
C THR A 86 -10.91 19.40 -4.27
N MET A 87 -11.80 20.18 -3.66
CA MET A 87 -13.16 19.70 -3.33
C MET A 87 -13.97 19.20 -4.53
N GLU A 88 -13.62 19.63 -5.75
CA GLU A 88 -14.27 19.17 -6.98
C GLU A 88 -13.70 17.83 -7.50
N GLU A 89 -12.51 17.44 -7.04
CA GLU A 89 -11.82 16.20 -7.43
C GLU A 89 -11.92 15.11 -6.36
N TYR A 90 -12.54 15.40 -5.21
CA TYR A 90 -12.90 14.44 -4.16
C TYR A 90 -14.18 13.68 -4.53
#